data_AF-A0A2D4PFI2-F1
#
_entry.id   AF-A0A2D4PFI2-F1
#
_cell.length_a   1.000
_cell.length_b   1.000
_cell.length_c   1.000
_cell.angle_alpha   90.00
_cell.angle_beta   90.00
_cell.angle_gamma   90.00
#
_symmetry.space_group_name_H-M   'P 1'
#
loop_
_entity.id
_entity.type
_entity.pdbx_description
1 polymer ?
#
loop_
_entity_poly.entity_id
_entity_poly.type
_entity_poly.pdbx_seq_one_letter_code
_entity_poly.pdbx_strand_id
1 'polypeptide(L)'
;SESVTPNPRSPLEDYSLHIIDLHTGRLCDTRTFKCDKVILSHNQGLYLYKNILAILSVQQQTIHVFQVTAEGTFIDVRTIGRFCYEDDLLMLSAVYPEVQRDSQTGMANP
;
A
#
# COMPACT_ATOMS: atom_id res chain seq x y z
N SER A 1 -9.83 14.59 7.59
CA SER A 1 -9.50 13.47 6.70
C SER A 1 -8.02 13.56 6.41
N GLU A 2 -7.27 12.49 6.66
CA GLU A 2 -5.83 12.47 6.38
C GLU A 2 -5.57 12.17 4.88
N SER A 3 -6.57 11.62 4.17
CA SER A 3 -6.52 11.37 2.72
C SER A 3 -6.49 12.65 1.88
N VAL A 4 -5.97 12.53 0.66
CA VAL A 4 -5.95 13.64 -0.31
C VAL A 4 -7.36 13.89 -0.82
N THR A 5 -7.78 15.16 -0.88
CA THR A 5 -9.03 15.54 -1.53
C THR A 5 -8.88 15.38 -3.04
N PRO A 6 -9.64 14.48 -3.70
CA PRO A 6 -9.59 14.33 -5.15
C PRO A 6 -9.95 15.67 -5.79
N ASN A 7 -9.18 16.08 -6.80
CA ASN A 7 -9.49 17.28 -7.56
C ASN A 7 -9.18 17.07 -9.05
N PRO A 8 -9.80 17.84 -9.95
CA PRO A 8 -9.61 17.66 -11.39
C PRO A 8 -8.16 17.78 -11.88
N ARG A 9 -7.27 18.42 -11.10
CA ARG A 9 -5.84 18.56 -11.43
C ARG A 9 -4.99 17.42 -10.88
N SER A 10 -5.58 16.51 -10.11
CA SER A 10 -4.93 15.35 -9.50
C SER A 10 -5.98 14.27 -9.25
N PRO A 11 -6.48 13.60 -10.31
CA PRO A 11 -7.42 12.49 -10.17
C PRO A 11 -6.78 11.31 -9.42
N LEU A 12 -7.64 10.44 -8.89
CA LEU A 12 -7.24 9.12 -8.42
C LEU A 12 -7.23 8.15 -9.60
N GLU A 13 -6.31 7.21 -9.60
CA GLU A 13 -6.07 6.30 -10.71
C GLU A 13 -6.04 4.84 -10.24
N ASP A 14 -6.21 3.94 -11.20
CA ASP A 14 -6.03 2.51 -10.99
C ASP A 14 -4.64 2.11 -11.47
N TYR A 15 -3.77 1.66 -10.56
CA TYR A 15 -2.43 1.18 -10.88
C TYR A 15 -2.38 -0.34 -10.87
N SER A 16 -1.62 -0.91 -11.79
CA SER A 16 -1.25 -2.33 -11.77
C SER A 16 0.26 -2.46 -11.92
N LEU A 17 0.88 -3.21 -11.02
CA LEU A 17 2.28 -3.57 -11.08
C LEU A 17 2.39 -5.02 -11.53
N HIS A 18 3.24 -5.24 -12.52
CA HIS A 18 3.41 -6.54 -13.15
C HIS A 18 4.85 -7.03 -12.95
N ILE A 19 5.00 -8.30 -12.61
CA ILE A 19 6.29 -8.99 -12.71
C ILE A 19 6.30 -9.75 -14.02
N ILE A 20 7.31 -9.51 -14.85
CA ILE A 20 7.46 -10.14 -16.16
C ILE A 20 8.79 -10.88 -16.19
N ASP A 21 8.75 -12.16 -16.55
CA ASP A 21 9.95 -12.90 -16.92
C ASP A 21 10.43 -12.41 -18.29
N LEU A 22 11.60 -11.78 -18.33
CA LEU A 22 12.16 -11.20 -19.55
C LEU A 22 12.67 -12.25 -20.55
N HIS A 23 13.00 -13.46 -20.10
CA HIS A 23 13.48 -14.52 -20.99
C HIS A 23 12.31 -15.11 -21.79
N THR A 24 11.20 -15.40 -21.10
CA THR A 24 10.02 -16.03 -21.71
C THR A 24 8.96 -15.03 -22.16
N GLY A 25 9.03 -13.78 -21.70
CA GLY A 25 7.99 -12.76 -21.90
C GLY A 25 6.73 -13.00 -21.07
N ARG A 26 6.75 -13.95 -20.13
CA ARG A 26 5.57 -14.36 -19.36
C ARG A 26 5.26 -13.36 -18.25
N LEU A 27 3.99 -12.97 -18.12
CA LEU A 27 3.47 -12.29 -16.94
C LEU A 27 3.43 -13.28 -15.77
N CYS A 28 4.23 -13.05 -14.74
CA CYS A 28 4.36 -13.96 -13.59
C CYS A 28 3.36 -13.65 -12.47
N ASP A 29 3.20 -12.37 -12.13
CA ASP A 29 2.29 -11.92 -11.07
C ASP A 29 1.84 -10.47 -11.30
N THR A 30 0.75 -10.07 -10.66
CA THR A 30 0.17 -8.73 -10.73
C THR A 30 -0.34 -8.28 -9.36
N ARG A 31 -0.09 -7.01 -9.02
CA ARG A 31 -0.69 -6.33 -7.87
C ARG A 31 -1.40 -5.06 -8.33
N THR A 32 -2.62 -4.85 -7.84
CA THR A 32 -3.50 -3.76 -8.29
C THR A 32 -3.85 -2.84 -7.13
N PHE A 33 -3.73 -1.54 -7.36
CA PHE A 33 -4.13 -0.47 -6.46
C PHE A 33 -5.26 0.30 -7.13
N LYS A 34 -6.41 0.43 -6.46
CA LYS A 34 -7.62 1.05 -7.02
C LYS A 34 -7.87 2.40 -6.38
N CYS A 35 -8.28 3.38 -7.19
CA CYS A 35 -8.58 4.73 -6.72
C CYS A 35 -7.45 5.28 -5.81
N ASP A 36 -6.21 5.16 -6.24
CA ASP A 36 -5.02 5.56 -5.46
C ASP A 36 -4.34 6.77 -6.10
N LYS A 37 -3.34 7.31 -5.42
CA LYS A 37 -2.36 8.24 -5.93
C LYS A 37 -0.95 7.73 -5.60
N VAL A 38 -0.32 7.09 -6.59
CA VAL A 38 1.07 6.63 -6.51
C VAL A 38 1.95 7.53 -7.40
N ILE A 39 2.89 8.25 -6.80
CA ILE A 39 3.72 9.25 -7.52
C ILE A 39 4.89 8.54 -8.20
N LEU A 40 4.78 8.26 -9.50
CA LEU A 40 5.85 7.57 -10.25
C LEU A 40 7.01 8.49 -10.68
N SER A 41 6.78 9.80 -10.74
CA SER A 41 7.82 10.77 -11.08
C SER A 41 9.02 10.66 -10.14
N HIS A 42 10.21 10.51 -10.72
CA HIS A 42 11.47 10.34 -9.98
C HIS A 42 11.45 9.21 -8.95
N ASN A 43 10.64 8.16 -9.15
CA ASN A 43 10.50 7.03 -8.22
C ASN A 43 10.07 7.44 -6.79
N GLN A 44 9.37 8.58 -6.64
CA GLN A 44 8.99 9.11 -5.32
C GLN A 44 7.98 8.24 -4.58
N GLY A 45 7.16 7.48 -5.30
CA GLY A 45 6.12 6.61 -4.78
C GLY A 45 6.39 5.12 -4.96
N LEU A 46 7.52 4.74 -5.56
CA LEU A 46 7.85 3.34 -5.85
C LEU A 46 9.36 3.15 -5.84
N TYR A 47 9.87 2.24 -5.02
CA TYR A 47 11.30 1.96 -4.93
C TYR A 47 11.56 0.46 -4.77
N LEU A 48 12.46 -0.08 -5.58
CA LEU A 48 12.93 -1.47 -5.48
C LEU A 48 14.38 -1.47 -5.00
N TYR A 49 14.62 -2.09 -3.85
CA TYR A 49 15.95 -2.31 -3.31
C TYR A 49 16.22 -3.81 -3.18
N LYS A 50 17.18 -4.32 -3.95
CA LYS A 50 17.42 -5.77 -4.11
C LYS A 50 16.13 -6.46 -4.56
N ASN A 51 15.49 -7.21 -3.66
CA ASN A 51 14.25 -7.92 -3.88
C ASN A 51 13.08 -7.36 -3.03
N ILE A 52 13.25 -6.20 -2.40
CA ILE A 52 12.20 -5.55 -1.60
C ILE A 52 11.65 -4.37 -2.39
N LEU A 53 10.36 -4.41 -2.70
CA LEU A 53 9.60 -3.36 -3.36
C LEU A 53 8.76 -2.61 -2.33
N ALA A 54 8.96 -1.29 -2.23
CA ALA A 54 8.13 -0.41 -1.43
C ALA A 54 7.30 0.49 -2.33
N ILE A 55 6.01 0.63 -2.02
CA ILE A 55 5.05 1.47 -2.75
C ILE A 55 4.38 2.40 -1.75
N LEU A 56 4.45 3.70 -2.01
CA LEU A 56 3.75 4.71 -1.22
C LEU A 56 2.40 5.03 -1.87
N SER A 57 1.34 4.55 -1.23
CA SER A 57 -0.04 4.87 -1.51
C SER A 57 -0.42 6.16 -0.77
N VAL A 58 -0.43 7.28 -1.49
CA VAL A 58 -0.65 8.61 -0.86
C VAL A 58 -2.10 8.76 -0.45
N GLN A 59 -3.04 8.24 -1.23
CA GLN A 59 -4.47 8.41 -0.96
C GLN A 59 -4.90 7.58 0.26
N GLN A 60 -4.39 6.36 0.39
CA GLN A 60 -4.67 5.43 1.48
C GLN A 60 -3.69 5.63 2.67
N GLN A 61 -2.76 6.59 2.56
CA GLN A 61 -1.74 6.88 3.56
C GLN A 61 -0.98 5.65 4.04
N THR A 62 -0.59 4.82 3.09
CA THR A 62 -0.05 3.49 3.40
C THR A 62 1.20 3.24 2.58
N ILE A 63 2.22 2.66 3.21
CA ILE A 63 3.40 2.10 2.55
C ILE A 63 3.20 0.59 2.47
N HIS A 64 3.15 0.08 1.25
CA HIS A 64 3.08 -1.35 0.98
C HIS A 64 4.48 -1.88 0.70
N VAL A 65 4.92 -2.88 1.45
CA VAL A 65 6.23 -3.51 1.31
C VAL A 65 6.03 -4.93 0.85
N PHE A 66 6.54 -5.22 -0.33
CA PHE A 66 6.54 -6.54 -0.94
C PHE A 66 7.96 -7.07 -1.05
N GLN A 67 8.10 -8.39 -0.95
CA GLN A 67 9.27 -9.09 -1.44
C GLN A 67 8.96 -9.71 -2.79
N VAL A 68 9.81 -9.44 -3.77
CA VAL A 68 9.78 -10.10 -5.08
C VAL A 68 10.61 -11.38 -4.99
N THR A 69 10.00 -12.52 -5.30
CA THR A 69 10.68 -13.82 -5.26
C THR A 69 11.45 -14.11 -6.55
N ALA A 70 12.36 -15.09 -6.51
CA ALA A 70 13.06 -15.54 -7.70
C ALA A 70 12.13 -16.20 -8.72
N GLU A 71 10.99 -16.73 -8.25
CA GLU A 71 9.93 -17.34 -9.05
C GLU A 71 9.03 -16.29 -9.72
N GLY A 72 9.20 -15.00 -9.40
CA GLY A 72 8.48 -13.90 -10.01
C GLY A 72 7.12 -13.60 -9.36
N THR A 73 7.00 -13.82 -8.05
CA THR A 73 5.78 -13.52 -7.28
C THR A 73 5.98 -12.41 -6.27
N PHE A 74 4.90 -11.71 -5.92
CA PHE A 74 4.86 -10.77 -4.81
C PHE A 74 4.50 -11.50 -3.51
N ILE A 75 5.35 -11.36 -2.49
CA ILE A 75 5.05 -11.71 -1.11
C ILE A 75 4.77 -10.43 -0.34
N ASP A 76 3.60 -10.31 0.27
CA ASP A 76 3.25 -9.24 1.19
C ASP A 76 4.10 -9.36 2.47
N VAL A 77 5.02 -8.43 2.68
CA VAL A 77 5.93 -8.44 3.84
C VAL A 77 5.37 -7.58 4.96
N ARG A 78 4.95 -6.36 4.62
CA ARG A 78 4.43 -5.40 5.61
C ARG A 78 3.59 -4.33 4.94
N THR A 79 2.60 -3.86 5.68
CA THR A 79 1.80 -2.68 5.34
C THR A 79 1.93 -1.70 6.50
N ILE A 80 2.40 -0.48 6.23
CA ILE A 80 2.64 0.55 7.24
C ILE A 80 1.67 1.69 6.96
N GLY A 81 0.75 1.99 7.87
CA GLY A 81 -0.24 3.06 7.70
C GLY A 81 -0.43 3.82 9.00
N ARG A 82 -1.67 3.90 9.47
CA ARG A 82 -2.00 4.47 10.79
C ARG A 82 -1.19 3.84 11.93
N PHE A 83 -0.91 2.55 11.82
CA PHE A 83 -0.09 1.80 12.75
C PHE A 83 1.15 1.27 12.02
N CYS A 84 2.25 1.20 12.76
CA CYS A 84 3.49 0.64 12.25
C CYS A 84 3.53 -0.86 12.50
N TYR A 85 3.07 -1.31 13.66
CA TYR A 85 3.12 -2.69 14.13
C TYR A 85 1.72 -3.26 14.36
N GLU A 86 1.61 -4.59 14.35
CA GLU A 86 0.32 -5.29 14.48
C GLU A 86 -0.33 -5.09 15.86
N ASP A 87 0.48 -4.87 16.90
CA ASP A 87 0.08 -4.72 18.29
C ASP A 87 -0.14 -3.26 18.73
N ASP A 88 0.18 -2.28 17.88
CA ASP A 88 0.04 -0.85 18.19
C ASP A 88 -1.39 -0.49 18.62
N LEU A 89 -2.41 -1.04 17.94
CA LEU A 89 -3.81 -0.78 18.28
C LEU A 89 -4.15 -1.30 19.68
N LEU A 90 -3.68 -2.51 20.02
CA LEU A 90 -3.90 -3.11 21.33
C LEU A 90 -3.24 -2.25 22.42
N MET A 91 -1.98 -1.89 22.22
CA MET A 91 -1.21 -1.04 23.13
C MET A 91 -1.87 0.32 23.35
N LEU A 92 -2.32 0.97 22.28
CA LEU A 92 -3.00 2.27 22.37
C LEU A 92 -4.37 2.14 23.04
N SER A 93 -5.13 1.09 22.76
CA SER A 93 -6.45 0.87 23.36
C SER A 93 -6.38 0.64 24.88
N ALA A 94 -5.27 0.09 25.38
CA ALA A 94 -5.05 -0.11 26.81
C ALA A 94 -4.81 1.20 27.58
N VAL A 95 -4.34 2.25 26.91
CA VAL A 95 -4.02 3.56 27.50
C VAL A 95 -5.09 4.61 27.17
N TYR A 96 -5.68 4.53 25.97
CA TYR A 96 -6.67 5.47 25.46
C TYR A 96 -7.92 4.72 24.96
N PRO A 97 -8.94 4.51 25.84
CA PRO A 97 -10.14 3.75 25.51
C PRO A 97 -10.94 4.31 24.31
N GLU A 98 -10.77 5.59 24.00
CA GLU A 98 -11.44 6.27 22.91
C GLU A 98 -10.99 5.79 21.52
N VAL A 99 -9.78 5.24 21.41
CA VAL A 99 -9.17 4.76 20.15
C VAL A 99 -9.92 3.56 19.55
N GLN A 100 -10.69 2.81 20.37
CA GLN A 100 -11.52 1.71 19.86
C GLN A 100 -12.68 2.18 18.97
N ARG A 101 -13.20 3.42 19.16
CA ARG A 101 -14.39 3.92 18.45
C ARG A 101 -14.14 4.29 17.00
N ASP A 102 -12.94 4.79 16.67
CA ASP A 102 -12.61 5.24 15.30
C ASP A 102 -12.22 4.10 14.35
N SER A 103 -12.04 2.89 14.88
CA SER A 103 -11.61 1.72 14.09
C SER A 103 -12.78 0.85 13.60
N GLN A 104 -13.95 0.91 14.24
CA GLN A 104 -15.16 0.18 13.80
C GLN A 104 -15.90 0.85 12.64
N THR A 105 -15.79 2.17 12.50
CA THR A 105 -16.40 2.94 11.41
C THR A 105 -15.70 2.76 10.06
N GLY A 106 -14.49 2.19 10.03
CA GLY A 106 -13.74 1.89 8.79
C GLY A 106 -13.99 0.50 8.20
N MET A 107 -14.59 -0.44 8.95
CA MET A 107 -14.95 -1.80 8.48
C MET A 107 -16.43 -1.94 8.08
N ALA A 108 -17.19 -0.86 8.15
CA ALA A 108 -18.59 -0.82 7.77
C ALA A 108 -18.79 0.07 6.52
N ASN A 109 -18.23 -0.34 5.38
CA ASN A 109 -18.83 -0.05 4.09
C ASN A 109 -18.33 -1.06 3.04
N PRO A 110 -19.23 -1.84 2.40
CA PRO A 110 -18.90 -2.71 1.29
C PRO A 110 -18.55 -1.95 0.00
#